data_AF-A0AAD8K6A3-F1
#
_entry.id   AF-A0AAD8K6A3-F1
#
_cell.length_a   1.000
_cell.length_b   1.000
_cell.length_c   1.000
_cell.angle_alpha   90.00
_cell.angle_beta   90.00
_cell.angle_gamma   90.00
#
_symmetry.space_group_name_H-M   'P 1'
#
loop_
_entity.id
_entity.type
_entity.pdbx_description
1 polymer ?
#
loop_
_entity_poly.entity_id
_entity_poly.type
_entity_poly.pdbx_seq_one_letter_code
_entity_poly.pdbx_strand_id
1 'polypeptide(L)'
;MLSGALFHALKPTVVFSTPGLTPSSPTCYCSSSKLNRTMASSSSSVRIVVVGDVHDDWDLQDDSKALELLQPDLVLFTGDFGNENVELVRSIAALKIAKAAILGNHDAWNTQNFSEKRKDAVQIQLESFRKEHVGYQRLDFHPLKLSVLGGRPFSCGGERFFRKQLLAKRYGVHNMNESAKRISDAALGTPKNHSIILLAHNGPTGLGSNMNDICGRDWVREGGDHGDPDLALAISQLKGNTQYSVPLVVFGHMHKELAFGNGPRKMIVVGDDNTIYLNGAIVPRVKRFRDNTLSEDPKRTSRAFTLIEYKVKVVVHHHPTMLKGEMNTLKAKGMAGQIYLGEWLINIPVDCGVGATPYILSFGSVFTSINCTSEIYIFFRFMYHLIMHFVCSYQMTPDLDPS
;
A
#
# COMPACT_ATOMS: atom_id res chain seq x y z
N MET A 1 59.02 44.92 9.72
CA MET A 1 60.10 44.05 10.24
C MET A 1 59.89 43.89 11.73
N LEU A 2 59.92 42.63 12.23
CA LEU A 2 60.07 42.15 13.62
C LEU A 2 59.03 42.66 14.64
N SER A 3 58.47 41.90 15.59
CA SER A 3 58.83 40.69 16.36
C SER A 3 57.53 40.27 17.10
N GLY A 4 57.21 39.06 17.57
CA GLY A 4 57.94 37.80 17.80
C GLY A 4 57.22 36.97 18.90
N ALA A 5 57.61 35.70 19.01
CA ALA A 5 57.35 34.67 20.05
C ALA A 5 56.02 33.88 19.99
N LEU A 6 55.97 32.61 19.57
CA LEU A 6 56.48 31.33 20.16
C LEU A 6 55.69 30.86 21.39
N PHE A 7 55.08 29.66 21.35
CA PHE A 7 55.59 28.43 22.00
C PHE A 7 54.65 27.22 21.79
N HIS A 8 55.26 26.14 21.26
CA HIS A 8 55.12 24.71 21.56
C HIS A 8 53.78 23.95 21.70
N ALA A 9 53.83 22.77 21.07
CA ALA A 9 52.85 21.70 20.97
C ALA A 9 52.60 20.93 22.27
N LEU A 10 51.51 20.14 22.28
CA LEU A 10 51.42 18.81 22.89
C LEU A 10 50.33 17.98 22.19
N LYS A 11 50.70 16.80 21.68
CA LYS A 11 49.77 15.66 21.52
C LYS A 11 49.52 15.06 22.91
N PRO A 12 48.33 14.51 23.14
CA PRO A 12 48.25 13.28 23.92
C PRO A 12 47.37 12.22 23.25
N THR A 13 47.95 11.03 23.14
CA THR A 13 47.25 9.75 23.15
C THR A 13 46.92 9.40 24.61
N VAL A 14 45.80 8.72 24.91
CA VAL A 14 45.66 7.57 25.85
C VAL A 14 44.18 7.32 26.27
N VAL A 15 43.68 6.14 25.89
CA VAL A 15 42.95 5.09 26.66
C VAL A 15 41.55 5.35 27.29
N PHE A 16 40.61 4.48 26.85
CA PHE A 16 39.39 3.88 27.45
C PHE A 16 38.63 4.57 28.59
N SER A 17 37.31 4.70 28.39
CA SER A 17 36.25 4.46 29.42
C SER A 17 34.87 4.40 28.76
N THR A 18 34.17 3.27 28.88
CA THR A 18 32.70 3.18 28.76
C THR A 18 32.05 3.77 30.02
N PRO A 19 30.88 4.41 29.88
CA PRO A 19 29.73 3.85 30.58
C PRO A 19 28.48 3.82 29.68
N GLY A 20 27.71 2.74 29.82
CA GLY A 20 26.42 2.60 29.18
C GLY A 20 25.40 3.58 29.76
N LEU A 21 24.45 3.99 28.92
CA LEU A 21 23.10 4.42 29.29
C LEU A 21 22.23 4.26 28.05
N THR A 22 21.31 3.29 28.13
CA THR A 22 20.23 3.05 27.18
C THR A 22 19.22 4.20 27.21
N PRO A 23 18.78 4.77 26.07
CA PRO A 23 17.52 5.48 26.02
C PRO A 23 16.40 4.45 25.82
N SER A 24 15.61 4.25 26.87
CA SER A 24 14.33 3.56 26.83
C SER A 24 13.38 4.27 25.86
N SER A 25 12.89 3.54 24.86
CA SER A 25 11.85 3.98 23.95
C SER A 25 10.56 4.30 24.71
N PRO A 26 9.92 5.46 24.49
CA PRO A 26 8.60 5.72 25.06
C PRO A 26 7.55 4.90 24.30
N THR A 27 7.03 3.86 24.93
CA THR A 27 5.81 3.16 24.52
C THR A 27 4.62 4.10 24.68
N CYS A 28 4.20 4.74 23.60
CA CYS A 28 2.96 5.49 23.57
C CYS A 28 1.79 4.55 23.25
N TYR A 29 0.97 4.26 24.25
CA TYR A 29 -0.31 3.58 24.10
C TYR A 29 -1.28 4.53 23.38
N CYS A 30 -1.46 4.34 22.07
CA CYS A 30 -2.62 4.91 21.40
C CYS A 30 -3.87 4.16 21.87
N SER A 31 -4.80 4.90 22.46
CA SER A 31 -6.07 4.40 22.98
C SER A 31 -6.92 3.82 21.85
N SER A 32 -7.17 2.51 21.95
CA SER A 32 -7.98 1.72 21.04
C SER A 32 -9.47 2.03 21.23
N SER A 33 -10.07 2.83 20.34
CA SER A 33 -11.53 2.95 20.31
C SER A 33 -12.12 1.81 19.47
N LYS A 34 -12.74 0.84 20.17
CA LYS A 34 -13.76 -0.13 19.75
C LYS A 34 -13.36 -1.12 18.62
N LEU A 35 -12.72 -2.21 19.01
CA LEU A 35 -12.88 -3.51 18.33
C LEU A 35 -13.55 -4.49 19.30
N ASN A 36 -14.88 -4.47 19.37
CA ASN A 36 -15.64 -5.60 19.91
C ASN A 36 -16.15 -6.42 18.73
N ARG A 37 -15.30 -7.32 18.22
CA ARG A 37 -15.77 -8.42 17.37
C ARG A 37 -15.68 -9.69 18.20
N THR A 38 -16.83 -10.15 18.66
CA THR A 38 -17.04 -11.38 19.41
C THR A 38 -16.40 -12.54 18.64
N MET A 39 -15.51 -13.30 19.30
CA MET A 39 -14.80 -14.43 18.71
C MET A 39 -15.77 -15.57 18.40
N ALA A 40 -16.28 -15.60 17.17
CA ALA A 40 -16.75 -16.81 16.52
C ALA A 40 -15.63 -17.29 15.57
N SER A 41 -15.35 -18.59 15.61
CA SER A 41 -14.36 -19.29 14.80
C SER A 41 -14.64 -19.15 13.30
N SER A 42 -14.20 -18.05 12.70
CA SER A 42 -14.23 -17.80 11.26
C SER A 42 -12.80 -17.54 10.81
N SER A 43 -12.36 -18.19 9.72
CA SER A 43 -11.07 -17.93 9.08
C SER A 43 -10.77 -16.43 9.03
N SER A 44 -9.74 -15.97 9.73
CA SER A 44 -9.37 -14.54 9.75
C SER A 44 -8.83 -14.15 8.39
N SER A 45 -9.66 -13.54 7.55
CA SER A 45 -9.24 -12.86 6.33
C SER A 45 -8.85 -11.42 6.67
N VAL A 46 -7.73 -10.96 6.12
CA VAL A 46 -7.33 -9.55 6.15
C VAL A 46 -7.72 -8.92 4.81
N ARG A 47 -8.43 -7.78 4.85
CA ARG A 47 -8.83 -7.04 3.67
C ARG A 47 -7.95 -5.81 3.49
N ILE A 48 -7.22 -5.74 2.39
CA ILE A 48 -6.31 -4.64 2.07
C ILE A 48 -6.83 -3.92 0.83
N VAL A 49 -6.96 -2.60 0.90
CA VAL A 49 -7.26 -1.76 -0.27
C VAL A 49 -5.98 -1.06 -0.71
N VAL A 50 -5.67 -1.11 -2.01
CA VAL A 50 -4.56 -0.35 -2.61
C VAL A 50 -5.14 0.83 -3.38
N VAL A 51 -4.56 1.99 -3.13
CA VAL A 51 -4.80 3.24 -3.86
C VAL A 51 -3.48 3.62 -4.53
N GLY A 52 -3.40 3.42 -5.84
CA GLY A 52 -2.22 3.83 -6.61
C GLY A 52 -2.41 5.15 -7.34
N ASP A 53 -1.27 5.79 -7.59
CA ASP A 53 -1.03 6.89 -8.51
C ASP A 53 -2.17 7.92 -8.51
N VAL A 54 -2.25 8.66 -7.40
CA VAL A 54 -3.43 9.46 -7.07
C VAL A 54 -3.61 10.68 -7.98
N HIS A 55 -2.52 11.35 -8.39
CA HIS A 55 -2.51 12.48 -9.33
C HIS A 55 -3.63 13.50 -9.10
N ASP A 56 -3.72 14.04 -7.88
CA ASP A 56 -4.73 15.03 -7.47
C ASP A 56 -6.19 14.51 -7.41
N ASP A 57 -6.44 13.25 -7.78
CA ASP A 57 -7.76 12.62 -7.72
C ASP A 57 -8.03 11.95 -6.35
N TRP A 58 -7.93 12.72 -5.27
CA TRP A 58 -8.31 12.32 -3.91
C TRP A 58 -9.28 13.31 -3.28
N ASP A 59 -10.33 12.78 -2.65
CA ASP A 59 -11.23 13.56 -1.81
C ASP A 59 -11.54 12.76 -0.55
N LEU A 60 -11.19 13.31 0.62
CA LEU A 60 -11.32 12.58 1.88
C LEU A 60 -12.76 12.15 2.17
N GLN A 61 -13.76 12.96 1.83
CA GLN A 61 -15.16 12.64 2.16
C GLN A 61 -15.66 11.49 1.30
N ASP A 62 -15.51 11.61 -0.01
CA ASP A 62 -15.98 10.59 -0.94
C ASP A 62 -15.14 9.31 -0.90
N ASP A 63 -13.81 9.43 -0.80
CA ASP A 63 -12.96 8.25 -0.64
C ASP A 63 -13.22 7.54 0.69
N SER A 64 -13.55 8.26 1.77
CA SER A 64 -13.98 7.62 3.01
C SER A 64 -15.29 6.84 2.83
N LYS A 65 -16.29 7.39 2.12
CA LYS A 65 -17.54 6.65 1.83
C LYS A 65 -17.27 5.37 1.03
N ALA A 66 -16.41 5.43 0.01
CA ALA A 66 -16.02 4.24 -0.74
C ALA A 66 -15.31 3.22 0.15
N LEU A 67 -14.38 3.66 0.99
CA LEU A 67 -13.64 2.79 1.89
C LEU A 67 -14.54 2.19 3.00
N GLU A 68 -15.55 2.92 3.47
CA GLU A 68 -16.56 2.40 4.39
C GLU A 68 -17.35 1.23 3.79
N LEU A 69 -17.68 1.29 2.49
CA LEU A 69 -18.30 0.18 1.77
C LEU A 69 -17.34 -1.01 1.59
N LEU A 70 -16.07 -0.73 1.30
CA LEU A 70 -15.07 -1.77 1.11
C LEU A 70 -14.63 -2.41 2.43
N GLN A 71 -14.80 -1.75 3.58
CA GLN A 71 -14.41 -2.24 4.91
C GLN A 71 -12.97 -2.81 4.98
N PRO A 72 -11.94 -2.08 4.53
CA PRO A 72 -10.57 -2.57 4.62
C PRO A 72 -10.05 -2.55 6.06
N ASP A 73 -9.24 -3.55 6.40
CA ASP A 73 -8.40 -3.57 7.60
C ASP A 73 -7.16 -2.69 7.45
N LEU A 74 -6.69 -2.48 6.21
CA LEU A 74 -5.49 -1.72 5.87
C LEU A 74 -5.62 -1.07 4.48
N VAL A 75 -5.16 0.18 4.34
CA VAL A 75 -5.05 0.88 3.05
C VAL A 75 -3.58 1.12 2.70
N LEU A 76 -3.17 0.77 1.49
CA LEU A 76 -1.81 1.00 0.98
C LEU A 76 -1.84 2.06 -0.11
N PHE A 77 -1.01 3.09 0.03
CA PHE A 77 -0.86 4.16 -0.96
C PHE A 77 0.50 4.06 -1.66
N THR A 78 0.51 3.90 -2.99
CA THR A 78 1.76 3.67 -3.74
C THR A 78 2.45 4.96 -4.20
N GLY A 79 1.87 6.14 -3.93
CA GLY A 79 2.48 7.44 -4.21
C GLY A 79 1.90 8.15 -5.42
N ASP A 80 2.68 9.08 -5.98
CA ASP A 80 2.28 10.01 -7.03
C ASP A 80 0.99 10.75 -6.66
N PHE A 81 1.05 11.43 -5.52
CA PHE A 81 -0.09 12.09 -4.89
C PHE A 81 -0.60 13.30 -5.67
N GLY A 82 0.31 14.17 -6.11
CA GLY A 82 -0.10 15.40 -6.80
C GLY A 82 1.02 16.41 -7.00
N ASN A 83 2.18 16.01 -7.53
CA ASN A 83 3.27 16.94 -7.83
C ASN A 83 3.73 17.80 -6.63
N GLU A 84 3.86 17.19 -5.45
CA GLU A 84 4.12 17.85 -4.16
C GLU A 84 2.93 18.62 -3.55
N ASN A 85 1.70 18.24 -3.89
CA ASN A 85 0.48 18.75 -3.27
C ASN A 85 0.38 18.34 -1.78
N VAL A 86 0.88 19.22 -0.92
CA VAL A 86 0.90 19.03 0.53
C VAL A 86 -0.50 18.91 1.14
N GLU A 87 -1.49 19.67 0.66
CA GLU A 87 -2.83 19.64 1.22
C GLU A 87 -3.53 18.30 0.94
N LEU A 88 -3.31 17.75 -0.26
CA LEU A 88 -3.80 16.41 -0.59
C LEU A 88 -3.14 15.35 0.28
N VAL A 89 -1.82 15.42 0.51
CA VAL A 89 -1.14 14.48 1.42
C VAL A 89 -1.66 14.61 2.86
N ARG A 90 -1.92 15.82 3.34
CA ARG A 90 -2.57 16.04 4.65
C ARG A 90 -3.97 15.44 4.69
N SER A 91 -4.73 15.56 3.61
CA SER A 91 -6.05 14.96 3.46
C SER A 91 -6.00 13.43 3.53
N ILE A 92 -5.02 12.78 2.87
CA ILE A 92 -4.79 11.33 2.99
C ILE A 92 -4.37 10.96 4.42
N ALA A 93 -3.45 11.71 5.03
CA ALA A 93 -3.01 11.47 6.40
C ALA A 93 -4.15 11.60 7.44
N ALA A 94 -5.19 12.39 7.14
CA ALA A 94 -6.37 12.55 7.99
C ALA A 94 -7.36 11.37 7.92
N LEU A 95 -7.20 10.44 6.96
CA LEU A 95 -8.02 9.23 6.89
C LEU A 95 -7.89 8.43 8.20
N LYS A 96 -9.00 7.93 8.75
CA LYS A 96 -8.98 7.25 10.07
C LYS A 96 -8.68 5.75 10.02
N ILE A 97 -8.67 5.17 8.82
CA ILE A 97 -8.37 3.76 8.58
C ILE A 97 -6.86 3.53 8.67
N ALA A 98 -6.43 2.38 9.22
CA ALA A 98 -5.02 1.99 9.23
C ALA A 98 -4.42 2.07 7.83
N LYS A 99 -3.26 2.71 7.69
CA LYS A 99 -2.65 2.93 6.37
C LYS A 99 -1.12 2.86 6.39
N ALA A 100 -0.56 2.59 5.23
CA ALA A 100 0.84 2.81 4.92
C ALA A 100 0.95 3.49 3.55
N ALA A 101 1.91 4.38 3.40
CA ALA A 101 2.11 5.18 2.19
C ALA A 101 3.58 5.21 1.81
N ILE A 102 3.86 5.36 0.52
CA ILE A 102 5.18 5.72 0.01
C ILE A 102 5.04 6.87 -0.98
N LEU A 103 6.01 7.78 -0.99
CA LEU A 103 6.08 8.90 -1.94
C LEU A 103 6.65 8.42 -3.27
N GLY A 104 5.98 8.76 -4.37
CA GLY A 104 6.37 8.49 -5.76
C GLY A 104 7.25 9.58 -6.38
N ASN A 105 7.56 9.46 -7.68
CA ASN A 105 8.42 10.45 -8.34
C ASN A 105 7.76 11.82 -8.45
N HIS A 106 6.44 11.89 -8.62
CA HIS A 106 5.71 13.15 -8.66
C HIS A 106 5.71 13.84 -7.29
N ASP A 107 5.86 13.10 -6.20
CA ASP A 107 5.87 13.66 -4.84
C ASP A 107 7.19 14.34 -4.45
N ALA A 108 8.16 14.34 -5.36
CA ALA A 108 9.40 15.11 -5.27
C ALA A 108 9.76 15.75 -6.62
N TRP A 109 8.79 16.09 -7.47
CA TRP A 109 9.03 16.56 -8.83
C TRP A 109 9.68 17.96 -8.92
N ASN A 110 9.31 18.86 -8.02
CA ASN A 110 9.66 20.28 -8.07
C ASN A 110 10.78 20.64 -7.09
N THR A 111 11.00 19.84 -6.06
CA THR A 111 11.95 20.11 -4.97
C THR A 111 13.39 19.98 -5.47
N GLN A 112 14.05 21.14 -5.62
CA GLN A 112 15.47 21.25 -5.97
C GLN A 112 16.34 21.67 -4.77
N ASN A 113 15.78 22.43 -3.83
CA ASN A 113 16.48 22.97 -2.66
C ASN A 113 15.84 22.44 -1.37
N PHE A 114 16.63 21.76 -0.53
CA PHE A 114 16.18 21.07 0.69
C PHE A 114 17.06 21.44 1.90
N SER A 115 17.20 22.75 2.13
CA SER A 115 18.00 23.30 3.24
C SER A 115 17.35 23.07 4.60
N GLU A 116 18.14 23.09 5.67
CA GLU A 116 17.63 22.97 7.05
C GLU A 116 16.86 24.21 7.54
N LYS A 117 17.00 25.35 6.86
CA LYS A 117 16.40 26.64 7.28
C LYS A 117 14.91 26.77 6.92
N ARG A 118 14.45 26.07 5.88
CA ARG A 118 13.06 26.12 5.39
C ARG A 118 12.63 24.73 4.98
N LYS A 119 11.46 24.30 5.45
CA LYS A 119 10.85 23.05 5.03
C LYS A 119 10.37 23.16 3.58
N ASP A 120 10.90 22.28 2.73
CA ASP A 120 10.37 22.03 1.38
C ASP A 120 9.11 21.16 1.44
N ALA A 121 8.42 21.03 0.31
CA ALA A 121 7.17 20.29 0.23
C ALA A 121 7.37 18.79 0.52
N VAL A 122 8.49 18.19 0.11
CA VAL A 122 8.82 16.80 0.46
C VAL A 122 8.90 16.63 1.97
N GLN A 123 9.62 17.52 2.67
CA GLN A 123 9.71 17.49 4.13
C GLN A 123 8.34 17.62 4.80
N ILE A 124 7.46 18.48 4.29
CA ILE A 124 6.11 18.65 4.85
C ILE A 124 5.23 17.41 4.58
N GLN A 125 5.33 16.78 3.41
CA GLN A 125 4.63 15.53 3.10
C GLN A 125 5.08 14.40 4.05
N LEU A 126 6.39 14.25 4.25
CA LEU A 126 6.96 13.28 5.21
C LEU A 126 6.46 13.52 6.64
N GLU A 127 6.41 14.79 7.08
CA GLU A 127 5.90 15.15 8.40
C GLU A 127 4.38 14.97 8.55
N SER A 128 3.64 15.01 7.43
CA SER A 128 2.20 14.78 7.42
C SER A 128 1.88 13.29 7.62
N PHE A 129 2.58 12.41 6.90
CA PHE A 129 2.44 10.95 7.07
C PHE A 129 3.13 10.42 8.33
N ARG A 130 4.21 11.05 8.79
CA ARG A 130 5.01 10.60 9.95
C ARG A 130 5.41 9.12 9.77
N LYS A 131 5.00 8.26 10.71
CA LYS A 131 5.28 6.81 10.71
C LYS A 131 4.54 6.03 9.61
N GLU A 132 3.52 6.64 8.98
CA GLU A 132 2.75 6.00 7.92
C GLU A 132 3.49 6.04 6.58
N HIS A 133 4.50 6.92 6.42
CA HIS A 133 5.41 6.87 5.28
C HIS A 133 6.46 5.79 5.50
N VAL A 134 6.40 4.72 4.72
CA VAL A 134 7.23 3.53 4.91
C VAL A 134 8.52 3.52 4.08
N GLY A 135 8.79 4.53 3.24
CA GLY A 135 10.00 4.53 2.41
C GLY A 135 11.28 4.31 3.21
N TYR A 136 12.00 3.21 2.93
CA TYR A 136 13.17 2.72 3.71
C TYR A 136 12.89 2.43 5.20
N GLN A 137 11.64 2.17 5.55
CA GLN A 137 11.19 1.92 6.92
C GLN A 137 10.21 0.74 6.95
N ARG A 138 9.81 0.36 8.16
CA ARG A 138 8.81 -0.68 8.42
C ARG A 138 7.71 -0.11 9.30
N LEU A 139 6.47 -0.51 9.01
CA LEU A 139 5.31 -0.30 9.87
C LEU A 139 4.64 -1.64 10.21
N ASP A 140 4.50 -1.93 11.50
CA ASP A 140 3.94 -3.19 12.01
C ASP A 140 2.46 -3.06 12.34
N PHE A 141 1.65 -3.98 11.84
CA PHE A 141 0.21 -4.11 12.12
C PHE A 141 -0.04 -5.42 12.88
N HIS A 142 0.24 -5.40 14.19
CA HIS A 142 0.16 -6.59 15.04
C HIS A 142 -1.19 -7.34 15.01
N PRO A 143 -2.36 -6.67 15.02
CA PRO A 143 -3.65 -7.38 14.93
C PRO A 143 -3.80 -8.16 13.61
N LEU A 144 -3.16 -7.70 12.54
CA LEU A 144 -3.21 -8.32 11.21
C LEU A 144 -2.10 -9.35 11.01
N LYS A 145 -1.10 -9.41 11.91
CA LYS A 145 0.15 -10.15 11.73
C LYS A 145 0.83 -9.79 10.41
N LEU A 146 0.86 -8.50 10.10
CA LEU A 146 1.48 -7.97 8.89
C LEU A 146 2.51 -6.90 9.24
N SER A 147 3.58 -6.84 8.45
CA SER A 147 4.55 -5.75 8.46
C SER A 147 4.68 -5.20 7.05
N VAL A 148 4.47 -3.90 6.89
CA VAL A 148 4.65 -3.20 5.62
C VAL A 148 6.05 -2.62 5.58
N LEU A 149 6.86 -3.04 4.61
CA LEU A 149 8.21 -2.55 4.37
C LEU A 149 8.20 -1.67 3.13
N GLY A 150 8.73 -0.45 3.22
CA GLY A 150 8.77 0.42 2.06
C GLY A 150 10.04 0.24 1.21
N GLY A 151 9.86 0.30 -0.10
CA GLY A 151 10.94 0.40 -1.07
C GLY A 151 11.63 1.78 -1.06
N ARG A 152 12.31 2.10 -2.17
CA ARG A 152 12.91 3.42 -2.39
C ARG A 152 11.82 4.46 -2.65
N PRO A 153 11.72 5.54 -1.85
CA PRO A 153 10.83 6.65 -2.16
C PRO A 153 11.35 7.42 -3.38
N PHE A 154 10.42 8.12 -4.04
CA PHE A 154 10.69 8.96 -5.22
C PHE A 154 11.13 8.21 -6.46
N SER A 155 11.06 6.87 -6.49
CA SER A 155 11.53 6.14 -7.67
C SER A 155 10.81 6.58 -8.93
N CYS A 156 11.52 6.74 -10.05
CA CYS A 156 10.94 6.93 -11.38
C CYS A 156 11.18 5.71 -12.27
N GLY A 157 11.50 4.57 -11.65
CA GLY A 157 11.83 3.31 -12.32
C GLY A 157 13.17 3.26 -13.05
N GLY A 158 13.49 2.03 -13.48
CA GLY A 158 14.69 1.68 -14.22
C GLY A 158 15.99 1.80 -13.42
N GLU A 159 17.11 1.73 -14.15
CA GLU A 159 18.46 1.73 -13.56
C GLU A 159 18.90 3.10 -13.02
N ARG A 160 18.16 4.16 -13.32
CA ARG A 160 18.52 5.52 -12.92
C ARG A 160 18.23 5.75 -11.44
N PHE A 161 19.27 6.12 -10.69
CA PHE A 161 19.12 6.54 -9.29
C PHE A 161 18.58 7.98 -9.18
N PHE A 162 17.28 8.14 -9.43
CA PHE A 162 16.59 9.42 -9.43
C PHE A 162 16.63 10.10 -8.04
N ARG A 163 16.69 11.44 -8.04
CA ARG A 163 16.77 12.27 -6.81
C ARG A 163 17.92 11.91 -5.86
N LYS A 164 19.07 11.48 -6.40
CA LYS A 164 20.28 11.12 -5.64
C LYS A 164 20.63 12.09 -4.50
N GLN A 165 20.65 13.39 -4.74
CA GLN A 165 21.02 14.37 -3.71
C GLN A 165 19.97 14.46 -2.58
N LEU A 166 18.68 14.37 -2.93
CA LEU A 166 17.59 14.37 -1.96
C LEU A 166 17.59 13.07 -1.13
N LEU A 167 17.79 11.91 -1.77
CA LEU A 167 17.92 10.61 -1.09
C LEU A 167 19.12 10.60 -0.14
N ALA A 168 20.27 11.12 -0.58
CA ALA A 168 21.44 11.27 0.28
C ALA A 168 21.15 12.16 1.49
N LYS A 169 20.51 13.32 1.29
CA LYS A 169 20.22 14.25 2.40
C LYS A 169 19.18 13.70 3.38
N ARG A 170 18.11 13.07 2.89
CA ARG A 170 16.96 12.64 3.71
C ARG A 170 17.13 11.26 4.33
N TYR A 171 17.84 10.37 3.64
CA TYR A 171 17.94 8.96 4.01
C TYR A 171 19.38 8.45 4.14
N GLY A 172 20.40 9.24 3.75
CA GLY A 172 21.79 8.80 3.75
C GLY A 172 22.09 7.71 2.72
N VAL A 173 21.30 7.63 1.64
CA VAL A 173 21.43 6.61 0.59
C VAL A 173 21.97 7.24 -0.69
N HIS A 174 23.09 6.72 -1.20
CA HIS A 174 23.86 7.34 -2.28
C HIS A 174 23.82 6.57 -3.62
N ASN A 175 23.40 5.30 -3.62
CA ASN A 175 23.35 4.45 -4.81
C ASN A 175 22.35 3.28 -4.66
N MET A 176 22.15 2.53 -5.75
CA MET A 176 21.22 1.40 -5.80
C MET A 176 21.56 0.28 -4.79
N ASN A 177 22.84 -0.02 -4.56
CA ASN A 177 23.24 -1.09 -3.63
C ASN A 177 22.93 -0.70 -2.18
N GLU A 178 23.23 0.55 -1.81
CA GLU A 178 22.85 1.10 -0.50
C GLU A 178 21.33 1.15 -0.35
N SER A 179 20.60 1.48 -1.42
CA SER A 179 19.14 1.46 -1.43
C SER A 179 18.59 0.07 -1.16
N ALA A 180 19.07 -0.95 -1.89
CA ALA A 180 18.69 -2.34 -1.67
C ALA A 180 18.99 -2.79 -0.24
N LYS A 181 20.20 -2.48 0.25
CA LYS A 181 20.59 -2.77 1.63
C LYS A 181 19.63 -2.10 2.62
N ARG A 182 19.27 -0.84 2.41
CA ARG A 182 18.38 -0.09 3.30
C ARG A 182 16.97 -0.67 3.34
N ILE A 183 16.44 -1.12 2.20
CA ILE A 183 15.16 -1.83 2.12
C ILE A 183 15.24 -3.16 2.90
N SER A 184 16.30 -3.95 2.70
CA SER A 184 16.49 -5.21 3.41
C SER A 184 16.68 -5.02 4.92
N ASP A 185 17.45 -4.01 5.34
CA ASP A 185 17.67 -3.67 6.75
C ASP A 185 16.37 -3.24 7.44
N ALA A 186 15.39 -2.67 6.72
CA ALA A 186 14.10 -2.30 7.30
C ALA A 186 13.32 -3.51 7.84
N ALA A 187 13.62 -4.72 7.35
CA ALA A 187 13.05 -5.96 7.87
C ALA A 187 13.57 -6.33 9.26
N LEU A 188 14.70 -5.79 9.70
CA LEU A 188 15.32 -6.16 10.98
C LEU A 188 14.38 -5.88 12.15
N GLY A 189 14.08 -6.92 12.93
CA GLY A 189 13.14 -6.84 14.06
C GLY A 189 11.68 -7.03 13.66
N THR A 190 11.39 -7.49 12.42
CA THR A 190 10.03 -7.89 12.03
C THR A 190 9.59 -9.02 12.96
N PRO A 191 8.38 -8.96 13.55
CA PRO A 191 7.90 -10.04 14.41
C PRO A 191 7.85 -11.38 13.66
N LYS A 192 8.29 -12.46 14.30
CA LYS A 192 8.43 -13.79 13.66
C LYS A 192 7.15 -14.36 13.06
N ASN A 193 6.00 -13.92 13.55
CA ASN A 193 4.68 -14.37 13.09
C ASN A 193 4.05 -13.42 12.05
N HIS A 194 4.76 -12.37 11.64
CA HIS A 194 4.28 -11.44 10.62
C HIS A 194 4.66 -11.89 9.21
N SER A 195 3.74 -11.70 8.27
CA SER A 195 4.08 -11.67 6.84
C SER A 195 4.48 -10.26 6.42
N ILE A 196 5.49 -10.16 5.56
CA ILE A 196 5.99 -8.91 5.00
C ILE A 196 5.24 -8.60 3.72
N ILE A 197 4.67 -7.40 3.65
CA ILE A 197 4.20 -6.78 2.41
C ILE A 197 5.21 -5.71 2.03
N LEU A 198 5.80 -5.80 0.84
CA LEU A 198 6.60 -4.70 0.32
C LEU A 198 5.69 -3.69 -0.36
N LEU A 199 5.87 -2.41 -0.04
CA LEU A 199 5.18 -1.29 -0.66
C LEU A 199 6.22 -0.39 -1.35
N ALA A 200 6.15 -0.28 -2.66
CA ALA A 200 7.04 0.56 -3.45
C ALA A 200 6.23 1.50 -4.34
N HIS A 201 6.90 2.52 -4.90
CA HIS A 201 6.25 3.31 -5.94
C HIS A 201 6.33 2.60 -7.29
N ASN A 202 7.50 2.10 -7.68
CA ASN A 202 7.66 1.29 -8.89
C ASN A 202 7.95 -0.17 -8.55
N GLY A 203 7.63 -1.09 -9.47
CA GLY A 203 7.86 -2.52 -9.32
C GLY A 203 9.34 -2.91 -9.50
N PRO A 204 9.74 -4.14 -9.14
CA PRO A 204 11.12 -4.60 -9.29
C PRO A 204 11.46 -4.89 -10.75
N THR A 205 12.75 -4.79 -11.09
CA THR A 205 13.24 -5.25 -12.39
C THR A 205 13.13 -6.77 -12.54
N GLY A 206 13.10 -7.27 -13.78
CA GLY A 206 12.89 -8.66 -14.15
C GLY A 206 11.44 -8.98 -14.50
N LEU A 207 10.55 -7.99 -14.53
CA LEU A 207 9.11 -8.13 -14.78
C LEU A 207 8.61 -7.24 -15.94
N GLY A 208 9.51 -6.79 -16.82
CA GLY A 208 9.22 -5.83 -17.89
C GLY A 208 9.73 -6.21 -19.28
N SER A 209 9.80 -7.51 -19.61
CA SER A 209 10.35 -7.96 -20.91
C SER A 209 9.59 -7.42 -22.13
N ASN A 210 8.27 -7.27 -22.03
CA ASN A 210 7.39 -6.70 -23.05
C ASN A 210 6.79 -5.38 -22.57
N MET A 211 6.37 -4.51 -23.50
CA MET A 211 5.78 -3.20 -23.18
C MET A 211 4.57 -3.30 -22.23
N ASN A 212 3.73 -4.31 -22.41
CA ASN A 212 2.52 -4.52 -21.60
C ASN A 212 2.75 -5.35 -20.33
N ASP A 213 3.99 -5.77 -20.05
CA ASP A 213 4.31 -6.42 -18.78
C ASP A 213 4.20 -5.42 -17.62
N ILE A 214 4.09 -5.94 -16.40
CA ILE A 214 3.77 -5.15 -15.21
C ILE A 214 4.80 -4.04 -14.93
N CYS A 215 6.08 -4.26 -15.29
CA CYS A 215 7.16 -3.28 -15.24
C CYS A 215 7.69 -2.90 -16.65
N GLY A 216 6.91 -3.14 -17.71
CA GLY A 216 7.30 -2.94 -19.09
C GLY A 216 7.29 -1.47 -19.52
N ARG A 217 8.38 -0.97 -20.10
CA ARG A 217 8.44 0.37 -20.66
C ARG A 217 7.59 0.46 -21.93
N ASP A 218 6.69 1.44 -22.00
CA ASP A 218 5.69 1.55 -23.07
C ASP A 218 5.69 2.91 -23.80
N TRP A 219 6.47 3.88 -23.33
CA TRP A 219 6.60 5.21 -23.95
C TRP A 219 7.75 5.32 -24.96
N VAL A 220 8.50 4.23 -25.22
CA VAL A 220 9.52 4.16 -26.27
C VAL A 220 9.37 2.88 -27.09
N ARG A 221 9.77 2.94 -28.36
CA ARG A 221 9.54 1.86 -29.33
C ARG A 221 10.28 0.57 -28.96
N GLU A 222 11.46 0.69 -28.36
CA GLU A 222 12.30 -0.43 -27.97
C GLU A 222 11.74 -1.20 -26.77
N GLY A 223 10.77 -0.62 -26.05
CA GLY A 223 10.24 -1.19 -24.82
C GLY A 223 11.33 -1.44 -23.77
N GLY A 224 11.25 -2.56 -23.08
CA GLY A 224 12.26 -3.01 -22.11
C GLY A 224 11.83 -2.87 -20.66
N ASP A 225 12.65 -3.40 -19.75
CA ASP A 225 12.33 -3.43 -18.33
C ASP A 225 12.56 -2.05 -17.69
N HIS A 226 11.53 -1.54 -17.02
CA HIS A 226 11.56 -0.27 -16.28
C HIS A 226 11.41 -0.47 -14.77
N GLY A 227 11.57 -1.70 -14.28
CA GLY A 227 11.53 -2.00 -12.86
C GLY A 227 12.78 -1.52 -12.12
N ASP A 228 12.66 -1.41 -10.80
CA ASP A 228 13.70 -0.98 -9.88
C ASP A 228 14.69 -2.13 -9.56
N PRO A 229 15.99 -2.02 -9.89
CA PRO A 229 16.98 -3.05 -9.58
C PRO A 229 17.25 -3.20 -8.08
N ASP A 230 17.18 -2.10 -7.33
CA ASP A 230 17.38 -2.09 -5.89
C ASP A 230 16.25 -2.82 -5.15
N LEU A 231 15.02 -2.69 -5.61
CA LEU A 231 13.88 -3.43 -5.07
C LEU A 231 14.00 -4.94 -5.37
N ALA A 232 14.37 -5.31 -6.60
CA ALA A 232 14.59 -6.71 -6.97
C ALA A 232 15.68 -7.36 -6.10
N LEU A 233 16.81 -6.66 -5.90
CA LEU A 233 17.89 -7.14 -5.04
C LEU A 233 17.44 -7.28 -3.58
N ALA A 234 16.69 -6.31 -3.05
CA ALA A 234 16.18 -6.39 -1.69
C ALA A 234 15.20 -7.57 -1.49
N ILE A 235 14.30 -7.79 -2.45
CA ILE A 235 13.38 -8.94 -2.44
C ILE A 235 14.16 -10.26 -2.40
N SER A 236 15.20 -10.39 -3.24
CA SER A 236 16.07 -11.57 -3.26
C SER A 236 16.76 -11.79 -1.91
N GLN A 237 17.32 -10.74 -1.31
CA GLN A 237 17.99 -10.81 0.00
C GLN A 237 17.01 -11.21 1.12
N LEU A 238 15.80 -10.65 1.13
CA LEU A 238 14.77 -10.99 2.12
C LEU A 238 14.35 -12.45 2.00
N LYS A 239 14.16 -12.95 0.76
CA LYS A 239 13.77 -14.35 0.51
C LYS A 239 14.89 -15.34 0.81
N GLY A 240 16.15 -14.94 0.64
CA GLY A 240 17.30 -15.74 1.08
C GLY A 240 17.35 -15.94 2.60
N ASN A 241 16.67 -15.08 3.37
CA ASN A 241 16.53 -15.22 4.81
C ASN A 241 15.24 -15.96 5.18
N THR A 242 15.37 -17.22 5.61
CA THR A 242 14.25 -18.10 6.00
C THR A 242 13.36 -17.59 7.15
N GLN A 243 13.76 -16.51 7.84
CA GLN A 243 12.94 -15.87 8.87
C GLN A 243 11.82 -15.00 8.29
N TYR A 244 11.92 -14.57 7.03
CA TYR A 244 10.99 -13.65 6.43
C TYR A 244 10.09 -14.35 5.41
N SER A 245 8.82 -13.96 5.42
CA SER A 245 7.83 -14.38 4.42
C SER A 245 7.38 -13.14 3.68
N VAL A 246 7.63 -13.07 2.36
CA VAL A 246 7.29 -11.92 1.50
C VAL A 246 6.25 -12.39 0.46
N PRO A 247 4.99 -12.63 0.84
CA PRO A 247 3.98 -13.14 -0.10
C PRO A 247 3.49 -12.09 -1.11
N LEU A 248 3.69 -10.80 -0.83
CA LEU A 248 3.08 -9.72 -1.61
C LEU A 248 4.03 -8.52 -1.75
N VAL A 249 4.16 -8.04 -2.98
CA VAL A 249 4.83 -6.79 -3.36
C VAL A 249 3.81 -5.91 -4.08
N VAL A 250 3.47 -4.78 -3.48
CA VAL A 250 2.51 -3.80 -4.00
C VAL A 250 3.26 -2.57 -4.48
N PHE A 251 2.94 -2.11 -5.69
CA PHE A 251 3.51 -0.91 -6.26
C PHE A 251 2.54 -0.19 -7.21
N GLY A 252 2.97 0.94 -7.76
CA GLY A 252 2.24 1.76 -8.73
C GLY A 252 3.13 2.11 -9.92
N HIS A 253 3.19 3.40 -10.29
CA HIS A 253 4.01 4.02 -11.35
C HIS A 253 3.66 3.61 -12.78
N MET A 254 3.61 2.31 -13.04
CA MET A 254 3.39 1.75 -14.37
C MET A 254 1.89 1.72 -14.64
N HIS A 255 1.32 2.81 -15.16
CA HIS A 255 -0.12 2.96 -15.31
C HIS A 255 -0.78 1.80 -16.08
N LYS A 256 -2.04 1.49 -15.70
CA LYS A 256 -2.85 0.42 -16.29
C LYS A 256 -3.07 0.58 -17.80
N GLU A 257 -3.39 1.77 -18.26
CA GLU A 257 -3.50 2.06 -19.69
C GLU A 257 -2.10 2.40 -20.21
N LEU A 258 -1.67 1.70 -21.26
CA LEU A 258 -0.38 1.95 -21.87
C LEU A 258 -0.35 3.33 -22.53
N ALA A 259 0.85 3.92 -22.57
CA ALA A 259 1.12 5.16 -23.26
C ALA A 259 0.57 5.13 -24.69
N PHE A 260 0.04 6.27 -25.12
CA PHE A 260 -0.60 6.47 -26.43
C PHE A 260 -1.86 5.63 -26.68
N GLY A 261 -2.48 5.05 -25.63
CA GLY A 261 -3.70 4.26 -25.76
C GLY A 261 -3.47 2.89 -26.41
N ASN A 262 -2.29 2.30 -26.17
CA ASN A 262 -1.88 1.03 -26.74
C ASN A 262 -2.45 -0.20 -26.00
N GLY A 263 -3.51 -0.01 -25.22
CA GLY A 263 -4.23 -1.08 -24.52
C GLY A 263 -3.76 -1.27 -23.07
N PRO A 264 -4.18 -2.38 -22.43
CA PRO A 264 -3.97 -2.57 -21.00
C PRO A 264 -2.62 -3.24 -20.68
N ARG A 265 -2.06 -2.83 -19.54
CA ARG A 265 -0.93 -3.45 -18.86
C ARG A 265 -1.36 -4.65 -18.02
N LYS A 266 -0.50 -5.66 -17.90
CA LYS A 266 -0.62 -6.71 -16.87
C LYS A 266 -0.45 -6.08 -15.49
N MET A 267 -1.48 -6.13 -14.65
CA MET A 267 -1.43 -5.51 -13.32
C MET A 267 -1.01 -6.47 -12.20
N ILE A 268 -0.91 -7.77 -12.51
CA ILE A 268 -0.59 -8.82 -11.55
C ILE A 268 0.36 -9.83 -12.18
N VAL A 269 1.39 -10.23 -11.43
CA VAL A 269 2.28 -11.34 -11.76
C VAL A 269 2.48 -12.21 -10.53
N VAL A 270 2.53 -13.52 -10.70
CA VAL A 270 2.88 -14.48 -9.64
C VAL A 270 4.25 -15.04 -10.00
N GLY A 271 5.24 -14.84 -9.14
CA GLY A 271 6.56 -15.42 -9.30
C GLY A 271 6.56 -16.93 -9.02
N ASP A 272 7.60 -17.63 -9.48
CA ASP A 272 7.76 -19.08 -9.27
C ASP A 272 7.82 -19.47 -7.78
N ASP A 273 8.15 -18.52 -6.91
CA ASP A 273 8.17 -18.66 -5.46
C ASP A 273 6.83 -18.30 -4.78
N ASN A 274 5.76 -18.15 -5.57
CA ASN A 274 4.42 -17.73 -5.16
C ASN A 274 4.32 -16.31 -4.59
N THR A 275 5.35 -15.48 -4.77
CA THR A 275 5.24 -14.05 -4.47
C THR A 275 4.33 -13.38 -5.49
N ILE A 276 3.36 -12.62 -5.00
CA ILE A 276 2.46 -11.85 -5.85
C ILE A 276 3.00 -10.44 -6.00
N TYR A 277 3.17 -10.02 -7.24
CA TYR A 277 3.49 -8.66 -7.65
C TYR A 277 2.21 -8.00 -8.12
N LEU A 278 1.78 -6.94 -7.44
CA LEU A 278 0.54 -6.24 -7.70
C LEU A 278 0.81 -4.77 -7.98
N ASN A 279 0.37 -4.31 -9.13
CA ASN A 279 0.40 -2.93 -9.51
C ASN A 279 -0.99 -2.29 -9.30
N GLY A 280 -1.04 -1.21 -8.51
CA GLY A 280 -2.25 -0.46 -8.16
C GLY A 280 -2.47 0.81 -8.98
N ALA A 281 -1.62 1.13 -9.96
CA ALA A 281 -1.65 2.37 -10.72
C ALA A 281 -2.79 2.42 -11.76
N ILE A 282 -3.99 2.79 -11.33
CA ILE A 282 -5.13 3.05 -12.21
C ILE A 282 -5.32 4.56 -12.37
N VAL A 283 -4.99 5.10 -13.55
CA VAL A 283 -5.03 6.55 -13.82
C VAL A 283 -5.88 6.84 -15.07
N PRO A 284 -6.85 7.78 -15.02
CA PRO A 284 -7.36 8.43 -13.81
C PRO A 284 -8.17 7.45 -12.95
N ARG A 285 -7.97 7.48 -11.62
CA ARG A 285 -8.76 6.67 -10.69
C ARG A 285 -10.14 7.24 -10.43
N VAL A 286 -10.35 8.55 -10.59
CA VAL A 286 -11.66 9.20 -10.44
C VAL A 286 -12.19 9.58 -11.83
N LYS A 287 -13.30 8.96 -12.23
CA LYS A 287 -14.04 9.38 -13.43
C LYS A 287 -15.25 10.16 -13.00
N ARG A 288 -15.46 11.33 -13.63
CA ARG A 288 -16.59 12.22 -13.38
C ARG A 288 -17.55 12.10 -14.55
N PHE A 289 -18.79 11.71 -14.28
CA PHE A 289 -19.85 11.63 -15.29
C PHE A 289 -20.62 12.95 -15.29
N ARG A 290 -20.75 13.56 -16.46
CA ARG A 290 -21.71 14.66 -16.68
C ARG A 290 -22.99 14.00 -17.17
N ASP A 291 -24.06 14.10 -16.39
CA ASP A 291 -25.38 13.78 -16.92
C ASP A 291 -25.79 14.87 -17.93
N ASN A 292 -26.55 14.46 -18.95
CA ASN A 292 -27.11 15.37 -19.96
C ASN A 292 -27.78 16.56 -19.25
N THR A 293 -27.67 17.75 -19.84
CA THR A 293 -28.07 19.06 -19.32
C THR A 293 -29.58 19.25 -19.01
N LEU A 294 -30.34 18.18 -18.82
CA LEU A 294 -31.80 18.20 -18.64
C LEU A 294 -32.30 17.55 -17.34
N SER A 295 -31.42 17.04 -16.47
CA SER A 295 -31.81 16.49 -15.16
C SER A 295 -30.99 17.12 -14.04
N GLU A 296 -31.66 17.59 -12.99
CA GLU A 296 -31.07 18.06 -11.71
C GLU A 296 -30.46 16.91 -10.88
N ASP A 297 -29.89 15.91 -11.54
CA ASP A 297 -29.29 14.76 -10.86
C ASP A 297 -27.86 15.10 -10.40
N PRO A 298 -27.46 14.65 -9.19
CA PRO A 298 -26.14 14.91 -8.61
C PRO A 298 -25.02 14.41 -9.53
N LYS A 299 -23.94 15.19 -9.69
CA LYS A 299 -22.77 14.76 -10.50
C LYS A 299 -22.29 13.40 -9.97
N ARG A 300 -22.20 12.37 -10.81
CA ARG A 300 -21.76 11.04 -10.34
C ARG A 300 -20.27 10.89 -10.55
N THR A 301 -19.57 10.31 -9.59
CA THR A 301 -18.16 9.93 -9.73
C THR A 301 -18.00 8.43 -9.56
N SER A 302 -17.16 7.79 -10.37
CA SER A 302 -16.67 6.44 -10.10
C SER A 302 -15.23 6.48 -9.63
N ARG A 303 -14.91 5.71 -8.59
CA ARG A 303 -13.56 5.65 -8.01
C ARG A 303 -13.00 4.24 -8.12
N ALA A 304 -11.76 4.12 -8.59
CA ALA A 304 -11.05 2.85 -8.71
C ALA A 304 -10.23 2.55 -7.44
N PHE A 305 -10.35 1.31 -6.97
CA PHE A 305 -9.58 0.71 -5.89
C PHE A 305 -9.20 -0.72 -6.28
N THR A 306 -8.02 -1.17 -5.84
CA THR A 306 -7.64 -2.58 -5.94
C THR A 306 -7.84 -3.24 -4.58
N LEU A 307 -8.68 -4.27 -4.53
CA LEU A 307 -8.96 -5.02 -3.31
C LEU A 307 -8.15 -6.32 -3.24
N ILE A 308 -7.54 -6.57 -2.09
CA ILE A 308 -6.83 -7.81 -1.77
C ILE A 308 -7.53 -8.44 -0.56
N GLU A 309 -8.01 -9.66 -0.70
CA GLU A 309 -8.47 -10.46 0.43
C GLU A 309 -7.45 -11.54 0.77
N TYR A 310 -6.70 -11.35 1.86
CA TYR A 310 -5.68 -12.29 2.32
C TYR A 310 -6.27 -13.24 3.36
N LYS A 311 -6.53 -14.50 2.98
CA LYS A 311 -7.02 -15.50 3.94
C LYS A 311 -5.87 -16.12 4.74
N VAL A 312 -5.90 -16.00 6.07
CA VAL A 312 -4.99 -16.77 6.93
C VAL A 312 -5.54 -18.19 7.06
N LYS A 313 -4.93 -19.17 6.39
CA LYS A 313 -5.28 -20.59 6.58
C LYS A 313 -4.73 -21.07 7.91
N VAL A 314 -5.61 -21.35 8.86
CA VAL A 314 -5.27 -22.10 10.08
C VAL A 314 -5.24 -23.58 9.70
N VAL A 315 -4.05 -24.15 9.53
CA VAL A 315 -3.90 -25.59 9.36
C VAL A 315 -4.00 -26.25 10.72
N VAL A 316 -5.18 -26.79 11.05
CA VAL A 316 -5.36 -27.67 12.22
C VAL A 316 -4.91 -29.06 11.82
N HIS A 317 -3.68 -29.44 12.17
CA HIS A 317 -3.26 -30.84 12.09
C HIS A 317 -4.04 -31.64 13.13
N HIS A 318 -5.03 -32.41 12.70
CA HIS A 318 -5.57 -33.49 13.52
C HIS A 318 -4.58 -34.65 13.46
N HIS A 319 -3.78 -34.81 14.50
CA HIS A 319 -3.11 -36.10 14.74
C HIS A 319 -4.17 -37.11 15.18
N PRO A 320 -4.37 -38.24 14.49
CA PRO A 320 -5.15 -39.34 15.04
C PRO A 320 -4.46 -39.79 16.32
N THR A 321 -5.21 -39.79 17.41
CA THR A 321 -4.74 -40.12 18.75
C THR A 321 -4.34 -41.59 18.77
N MET A 322 -3.04 -41.89 18.69
CA MET A 322 -2.49 -43.12 19.25
C MET A 322 -2.26 -42.87 20.73
N LEU A 323 -2.89 -43.71 21.56
CA LEU A 323 -2.71 -43.72 22.99
C LEU A 323 -1.24 -43.94 23.37
N LYS A 324 -0.81 -43.19 24.39
CA LYS A 324 0.43 -43.24 25.18
C LYS A 324 1.61 -42.38 24.71
N GLY A 325 1.80 -41.31 25.48
CA GLY A 325 3.08 -40.90 26.06
C GLY A 325 4.15 -40.41 25.10
N GLU A 326 4.17 -39.10 24.84
CA GLU A 326 5.37 -38.25 24.91
C GLU A 326 5.03 -36.81 24.52
N MET A 327 5.67 -35.87 25.21
CA MET A 327 5.57 -34.42 25.00
C MET A 327 6.00 -34.08 23.56
N ASN A 328 5.09 -33.56 22.72
CA ASN A 328 5.42 -33.18 21.36
C ASN A 328 5.23 -31.68 21.10
N THR A 329 6.37 -31.05 20.81
CA THR A 329 6.58 -29.68 20.32
C THR A 329 5.73 -29.34 19.09
N LEU A 330 4.98 -28.23 19.17
CA LEU A 330 4.32 -27.59 18.03
C LEU A 330 5.37 -27.03 17.05
N LYS A 331 5.53 -27.65 15.88
CA LYS A 331 6.21 -27.02 14.73
C LYS A 331 5.16 -26.52 13.74
N ALA A 332 4.99 -25.20 13.67
CA ALA A 332 4.22 -24.56 12.61
C ALA A 332 5.04 -24.53 11.31
N LYS A 333 4.50 -25.09 10.23
CA LYS A 333 5.01 -24.92 8.86
C LYS A 333 3.94 -24.27 7.99
N GLY A 334 4.33 -23.20 7.30
CA GLY A 334 3.76 -22.71 6.03
C GLY A 334 2.33 -22.17 6.05
N MET A 335 2.18 -20.83 6.00
CA MET A 335 0.92 -20.17 5.65
C MET A 335 0.58 -20.45 4.18
N ALA A 336 -0.68 -20.80 3.89
CA ALA A 336 -1.23 -20.79 2.53
C ALA A 336 -2.35 -19.76 2.49
N GLY A 337 -2.18 -18.70 1.69
CA GLY A 337 -3.21 -17.69 1.46
C GLY A 337 -3.92 -17.92 0.14
N GLN A 338 -5.25 -17.72 0.13
CA GLN A 338 -5.98 -17.43 -1.11
C GLN A 338 -6.11 -15.91 -1.19
N ILE A 339 -5.74 -15.34 -2.35
CA ILE A 339 -5.98 -13.92 -2.64
C ILE A 339 -7.09 -13.81 -3.67
N TYR A 340 -8.12 -13.03 -3.34
CA TYR A 340 -9.12 -12.58 -4.31
C TYR A 340 -8.77 -11.16 -4.70
N LEU A 341 -8.58 -10.94 -6.00
CA LEU A 341 -8.30 -9.64 -6.59
C LEU A 341 -9.54 -9.20 -7.37
N GLY A 342 -10.01 -7.99 -7.08
CA GLY A 342 -11.12 -7.37 -7.78
C GLY A 342 -10.90 -5.87 -7.90
N GLU A 343 -11.20 -5.33 -9.09
CA GLU A 343 -11.36 -3.90 -9.27
C GLU A 343 -12.79 -3.52 -8.89
N TRP A 344 -12.92 -2.56 -7.98
CA TRP A 344 -14.23 -2.10 -7.52
C TRP A 344 -14.43 -0.66 -7.96
N LEU A 345 -15.42 -0.44 -8.83
CA LEU A 345 -15.90 0.89 -9.19
C LEU A 345 -17.07 1.24 -8.29
N ILE A 346 -16.87 2.24 -7.44
CA ILE A 346 -17.90 2.72 -6.52
C ILE A 346 -18.45 4.02 -7.09
N ASN A 347 -19.76 4.04 -7.37
CA ASN A 347 -20.45 5.23 -7.80
C ASN A 347 -20.86 6.06 -6.57
N ILE A 348 -20.35 7.28 -6.52
CA ILE A 348 -20.65 8.25 -5.47
C ILE A 348 -21.35 9.45 -6.11
N PRO A 349 -22.62 9.71 -5.76
CA PRO A 349 -23.29 10.95 -6.13
C PRO A 349 -22.68 12.12 -5.37
N VAL A 350 -22.32 13.18 -6.09
CA VAL A 350 -21.79 14.44 -5.55
C VAL A 350 -22.97 15.37 -5.28
N ASP A 351 -23.05 15.88 -4.06
CA ASP A 351 -24.11 16.79 -3.57
C ASP A 351 -25.54 16.23 -3.64
N CYS A 352 -25.87 15.34 -2.72
CA CYS A 352 -27.25 15.21 -2.27
C CYS A 352 -27.30 15.53 -0.79
N GLY A 353 -28.14 16.48 -0.41
CA GLY A 353 -28.69 16.52 0.93
C GLY A 353 -29.16 15.12 1.35
N VAL A 354 -29.06 14.83 2.65
CA VAL A 354 -29.44 13.60 3.35
C VAL A 354 -30.36 12.68 2.53
N GLY A 355 -29.82 11.66 1.85
CA GLY A 355 -30.66 10.68 1.14
C GLY A 355 -30.01 9.79 0.08
N ALA A 356 -28.91 10.18 -0.57
CA ALA A 356 -28.30 9.35 -1.62
C ALA A 356 -27.26 8.36 -1.05
N THR A 357 -27.50 7.06 -1.18
CA THR A 357 -26.58 6.00 -0.75
C THR A 357 -25.64 5.58 -1.90
N PRO A 358 -24.31 5.57 -1.70
CA PRO A 358 -23.38 5.04 -2.70
C PRO A 358 -23.61 3.54 -2.94
N TYR A 359 -23.38 3.08 -4.17
CA TYR A 359 -23.54 1.68 -4.56
C TYR A 359 -22.37 1.19 -5.41
N ILE A 360 -22.11 -0.12 -5.35
CA ILE A 360 -21.00 -0.78 -6.03
C ILE A 360 -21.48 -1.22 -7.42
N LEU A 361 -20.78 -0.80 -8.49
CA LEU A 361 -20.92 -1.38 -9.82
C LEU A 361 -19.71 -2.27 -10.09
N SER A 362 -19.92 -3.58 -10.23
CA SER A 362 -18.89 -4.50 -10.70
C SER A 362 -18.87 -4.48 -12.23
N PHE A 363 -17.76 -4.05 -12.83
CA PHE A 363 -17.50 -4.21 -14.27
C PHE A 363 -16.21 -5.01 -14.44
N GLY A 364 -16.29 -6.14 -15.14
CA GLY A 364 -15.14 -6.94 -15.58
C GLY A 364 -14.40 -7.66 -14.44
N SER A 365 -14.94 -8.79 -13.99
CA SER A 365 -14.27 -9.63 -12.99
C SER A 365 -13.31 -10.63 -13.65
N VAL A 366 -12.01 -10.39 -13.54
CA VAL A 366 -11.01 -11.48 -13.59
C VAL A 366 -10.74 -11.92 -12.15
N PHE A 367 -11.51 -12.90 -11.67
CA PHE A 367 -11.20 -13.56 -10.41
C PHE A 367 -10.10 -14.59 -10.64
N THR A 368 -8.85 -14.25 -10.36
CA THR A 368 -7.78 -15.24 -10.30
C THR A 368 -7.70 -15.79 -8.88
N SER A 369 -8.33 -16.94 -8.62
CA SER A 369 -8.10 -17.70 -7.39
C SER A 369 -6.82 -18.50 -7.55
N ILE A 370 -5.73 -18.06 -6.93
CA ILE A 370 -4.44 -18.78 -6.97
C ILE A 370 -4.31 -19.59 -5.68
N ASN A 371 -4.55 -20.91 -5.77
CA ASN A 371 -4.33 -21.84 -4.67
C ASN A 371 -2.87 -22.30 -4.69
N CYS A 372 -2.09 -21.90 -3.67
CA CYS A 372 -0.80 -22.53 -3.38
C CYS A 372 -1.00 -23.86 -2.65
N THR A 373 -1.60 -24.83 -3.34
CA THR A 373 -1.57 -26.29 -3.16
C THR A 373 -2.67 -26.84 -4.05
N SER A 374 -2.31 -27.84 -4.85
CA SER A 374 -3.09 -28.61 -5.81
C SER A 374 -4.60 -28.70 -5.58
N GLU A 375 -5.34 -28.72 -6.69
CA GLU A 375 -6.80 -28.92 -6.88
C GLU A 375 -7.64 -27.65 -7.11
N ILE A 376 -8.17 -27.58 -8.33
CA ILE A 376 -9.07 -26.55 -8.83
C ILE A 376 -10.48 -26.87 -8.35
N TYR A 377 -11.03 -26.04 -7.47
CA TYR A 377 -12.47 -25.97 -7.23
C TYR A 377 -12.95 -24.57 -7.60
N ILE A 378 -13.64 -24.48 -8.74
CA ILE A 378 -14.32 -23.25 -9.17
C ILE A 378 -15.60 -23.14 -8.34
N PHE A 379 -15.59 -22.30 -7.31
CA PHE A 379 -16.82 -21.93 -6.59
C PHE A 379 -17.39 -20.66 -7.20
N PHE A 380 -18.49 -20.80 -7.96
CA PHE A 380 -19.38 -19.68 -8.26
C PHE A 380 -20.13 -19.32 -6.98
N ARG A 381 -19.75 -18.23 -6.33
CA ARG A 381 -20.59 -17.61 -5.29
C ARG A 381 -21.18 -16.33 -5.87
N PHE A 382 -22.37 -16.46 -6.46
CA PHE A 382 -23.24 -15.33 -6.71
C PHE A 382 -23.64 -14.73 -5.35
N MET A 383 -23.05 -13.59 -4.98
CA MET A 383 -23.66 -12.73 -3.96
C MET A 383 -24.78 -11.93 -4.63
N TYR A 384 -25.94 -12.57 -4.81
CA TYR A 384 -27.19 -11.84 -4.85
C TYR A 384 -27.45 -11.32 -3.43
N HIS A 385 -27.06 -10.07 -3.13
CA HIS A 385 -27.80 -9.33 -2.12
C HIS A 385 -29.02 -8.72 -2.82
N LEU A 386 -30.13 -9.43 -2.64
CA LEU A 386 -31.49 -8.97 -2.81
C LEU A 386 -31.67 -7.63 -2.08
N ILE A 387 -31.57 -6.49 -2.78
CA ILE A 387 -32.14 -5.23 -2.32
C ILE A 387 -33.59 -5.23 -2.80
N MET A 388 -34.47 -5.84 -1.99
CA MET A 388 -35.91 -5.72 -2.16
C MET A 388 -36.37 -4.43 -1.48
N HIS A 389 -36.89 -3.53 -2.32
CA HIS A 389 -37.96 -2.55 -2.08
C HIS A 389 -37.83 -1.53 -0.93
N PHE A 390 -37.76 -0.26 -1.32
CA PHE A 390 -38.77 0.72 -0.90
C PHE A 390 -39.44 1.28 -2.16
N VAL A 391 -40.58 0.68 -2.53
CA VAL A 391 -41.57 1.35 -3.36
C VAL A 391 -42.23 2.37 -2.45
N CYS A 392 -42.04 3.66 -2.77
CA CYS A 392 -42.81 4.74 -2.18
C CYS A 392 -44.27 4.55 -2.63
N SER A 393 -45.04 3.85 -1.80
CA SER A 393 -46.49 3.74 -1.98
C SER A 393 -47.08 5.03 -1.43
N TYR A 394 -47.44 5.95 -2.32
CA TYR A 394 -48.34 7.06 -1.98
C TYR A 394 -49.65 6.47 -1.46
N GLN A 395 -49.85 6.48 -0.14
CA GLN A 395 -51.19 6.39 0.42
C GLN A 395 -51.85 7.75 0.27
N MET A 396 -52.68 7.88 -0.76
CA MET A 396 -53.71 8.92 -0.80
C MET A 396 -54.68 8.64 0.36
N THR A 397 -54.75 9.58 1.29
CA THR A 397 -55.83 9.70 2.27
C THR A 397 -57.13 9.99 1.54
N PRO A 398 -58.24 9.28 1.81
CA PRO A 398 -59.55 9.72 1.35
C PRO A 398 -60.06 10.85 2.26
N ASP A 399 -60.23 12.03 1.68
CA ASP A 399 -61.08 13.09 2.24
C ASP A 399 -62.52 12.59 2.29
N LEU A 400 -63.01 12.36 3.50
CA LEU A 400 -64.43 12.36 3.83
C LEU A 400 -64.58 12.93 5.24
N ASP A 401 -64.90 14.22 5.32
CA ASP A 401 -65.61 14.79 6.46
C ASP A 401 -66.90 15.43 5.91
N PRO A 402 -68.09 15.14 6.46
CA PRO A 402 -69.34 15.69 5.99
C PRO A 402 -69.71 16.95 6.78
N SER A 403 -69.75 18.09 6.10
CA SER A 403 -70.63 19.22 6.42
C SER A 403 -70.81 20.13 5.22
#